data_AF-A0A5A9MW47-F1
#
_entry.id   AF-A0A5A9MW47-F1
#
_cell.length_a   1.000
_cell.length_b   1.000
_cell.length_c   1.000
_cell.angle_alpha   90.00
_cell.angle_beta   90.00
_cell.angle_gamma   90.00
#
_symmetry.space_group_name_H-M   'P 1'
#
loop_
_entity.id
_entity.type
_entity.pdbx_description
1 polymer ?
#
loop_
_entity_poly.entity_id
_entity_poly.type
_entity_poly.pdbx_seq_one_letter_code
_entity_poly.pdbx_strand_id
1 'polypeptide(L)'
;MLLFSVQEVFVQPLNGFVSLWWTFGGGTRLSVGIANAQPTVTVLSPSRDELNQGKATVMCVASKGFPSDWKLSWKVDGNSRSSGVNLSPGVLQKDGLYSWSSSLSLTNSEWSSAKTISCDATQSSQNPVSKILNTQECDV
;
A
#
# COMPACT_ATOMS: atom_id res chain seq x y z
N MET A 1 -33.21 17.89 -16.39
CA MET A 1 -33.12 16.44 -16.60
C MET A 1 -32.63 16.22 -18.02
N LEU A 2 -31.32 16.09 -18.22
CA LEU A 2 -30.71 15.84 -19.53
C LEU A 2 -30.13 14.43 -19.49
N LEU A 3 -30.59 13.60 -20.43
CA LEU A 3 -30.16 12.22 -20.64
C LEU A 3 -28.70 12.20 -21.11
N PHE A 4 -27.83 11.48 -20.41
CA PHE A 4 -26.50 11.14 -20.90
C PHE A 4 -26.58 9.84 -21.70
N SER A 5 -26.40 9.94 -23.01
CA SER A 5 -26.21 8.78 -23.89
C SER A 5 -24.74 8.35 -23.81
N VAL A 6 -24.50 7.09 -23.43
CA VAL A 6 -23.17 6.48 -23.40
C VAL A 6 -22.73 6.18 -24.84
N GLN A 7 -21.56 6.67 -25.25
CA GLN A 7 -20.94 6.30 -26.52
C GLN A 7 -19.99 5.13 -26.26
N GLU A 8 -20.35 3.95 -26.73
CA GLU A 8 -19.47 2.77 -26.79
C GLU A 8 -18.22 3.11 -27.63
N VAL A 9 -17.04 3.02 -27.03
CA VAL A 9 -15.75 3.21 -27.72
C VAL A 9 -15.36 1.88 -28.36
N PHE A 10 -15.57 1.77 -29.67
CA PHE A 10 -15.14 0.61 -30.44
C PHE A 10 -13.61 0.66 -30.62
N VAL A 11 -12.88 -0.18 -29.89
CA VAL A 11 -11.43 -0.35 -30.09
C VAL A 11 -11.22 -1.24 -31.31
N GLN A 12 -10.91 -0.66 -32.46
CA GLN A 12 -10.48 -1.43 -33.62
C GLN A 12 -9.08 -2.04 -33.34
N PRO A 13 -8.88 -3.35 -33.54
CA PRO A 13 -7.53 -3.92 -33.50
C PRO A 13 -6.78 -3.43 -34.74
N LEU A 14 -5.83 -2.51 -34.54
CA LEU A 14 -4.91 -2.08 -35.59
C LEU A 14 -3.98 -3.24 -35.93
N ASN A 15 -4.34 -4.00 -36.96
CA ASN A 15 -3.47 -4.99 -37.58
C ASN A 15 -2.45 -4.30 -38.52
N GLY A 16 -1.69 -3.37 -37.96
CA GLY A 16 -0.66 -2.60 -38.65
C GLY A 16 0.51 -2.34 -37.71
N PHE A 17 1.73 -2.54 -38.19
CA PHE A 17 2.95 -2.21 -37.44
C PHE A 17 3.00 -0.70 -37.17
N VAL A 18 2.41 -0.27 -36.06
CA VAL A 18 2.69 1.03 -35.46
C VAL A 18 4.12 0.97 -34.95
N SER A 19 5.03 1.43 -35.80
CA SER A 19 6.24 2.17 -35.44
C SER A 19 6.29 2.61 -33.96
N LEU A 20 6.83 1.76 -33.09
CA LEU A 20 6.99 1.97 -31.63
C LEU A 20 8.06 3.04 -31.29
N TRP A 21 8.62 3.73 -32.28
CA TRP A 21 9.76 4.64 -32.13
C TRP A 21 9.46 5.94 -31.35
N TRP A 22 8.18 6.21 -31.03
CA TRP A 22 7.75 7.42 -30.33
C TRP A 22 7.35 7.19 -28.87
N THR A 23 7.51 5.97 -28.34
CA THR A 23 7.29 5.71 -26.91
C THR A 23 8.61 5.63 -26.18
N PHE A 24 8.81 6.49 -25.17
CA PHE A 24 9.90 6.29 -24.21
C PHE A 24 9.67 4.95 -23.48
N GLY A 25 10.73 4.15 -23.33
CA GLY A 25 10.67 2.92 -22.54
C GLY A 25 10.40 3.20 -21.06
N GLY A 26 9.95 2.19 -20.31
CA GLY A 26 9.58 2.33 -18.88
C GLY A 26 10.72 2.73 -17.93
N GLY A 27 11.96 2.79 -18.42
CA GLY A 27 13.15 3.14 -17.65
C GLY A 27 13.64 2.03 -16.73
N THR A 28 14.86 2.18 -16.21
CA THR A 28 15.46 1.27 -15.22
C THR A 28 15.91 2.08 -14.02
N ARG A 29 15.40 1.75 -12.84
CA ARG A 29 15.83 2.39 -11.59
C ARG A 29 16.97 1.59 -10.97
N LEU A 30 18.16 2.19 -10.93
CA LEU A 30 19.32 1.64 -10.24
C LEU A 30 19.41 2.24 -8.83
N SER A 31 19.48 1.38 -7.81
CA SER A 31 19.76 1.79 -6.42
C SER A 31 21.14 1.26 -6.03
N VAL A 32 22.08 2.16 -5.73
CA VAL A 32 23.44 1.81 -5.30
C VAL A 32 23.55 2.07 -3.79
N GLY A 33 23.87 1.04 -3.02
CA GLY A 33 23.98 1.12 -1.56
C GLY A 33 24.85 -0.01 -1.02
N ILE A 34 25.30 0.13 0.23
CA ILE A 34 26.34 -0.73 0.83
C ILE A 34 25.77 -2.10 1.23
N ALA A 35 24.49 -2.17 1.61
CA ALA A 35 23.83 -3.42 1.98
C ALA A 35 22.31 -3.34 1.84
N ASN A 36 21.67 -4.50 1.64
CA ASN A 36 20.22 -4.66 1.75
C ASN A 36 19.78 -4.51 3.21
N ALA A 37 18.71 -3.76 3.44
CA ALA A 37 18.16 -3.51 4.76
C ALA A 37 16.65 -3.76 4.77
N GLN A 38 16.20 -4.58 5.72
CA GLN A 38 14.77 -4.82 5.92
C GLN A 38 14.15 -3.64 6.68
N PRO A 39 12.98 -3.14 6.24
CA PRO A 39 12.33 -2.04 6.92
C PRO A 39 11.80 -2.48 8.27
N THR A 40 11.87 -1.59 9.25
CA THR A 40 11.14 -1.73 10.50
C THR A 40 9.69 -1.31 10.28
N VAL A 41 8.76 -2.25 10.45
CA VAL A 41 7.32 -2.04 10.25
C VAL A 41 6.62 -1.79 11.58
N THR A 42 5.88 -0.69 11.66
CA THR A 42 5.03 -0.34 12.80
C THR A 42 3.61 -0.14 12.32
N VAL A 43 2.64 -0.69 13.05
CA VAL A 43 1.20 -0.51 12.78
C VAL A 43 0.58 0.24 13.96
N LEU A 44 -0.19 1.27 13.65
CA LEU A 44 -0.85 2.16 14.58
C LEU A 44 -2.36 1.95 14.46
N SER A 45 -3.01 1.77 15.61
CA SER A 45 -4.46 1.67 15.71
C SER A 45 -5.14 3.01 15.39
N PRO A 46 -6.44 2.97 15.01
CA PRO A 46 -7.27 4.17 14.92
C PRO A 46 -7.32 4.89 16.26
N SER A 47 -7.53 6.20 16.22
CA SER A 47 -7.76 6.96 17.45
C SER A 47 -9.17 6.69 18.00
N ARG A 48 -9.33 6.79 19.34
CA ARG A 48 -10.64 6.64 19.98
C ARG A 48 -11.68 7.64 19.47
N ASP A 49 -11.26 8.88 19.25
CA ASP A 49 -12.14 9.92 18.73
C ASP A 49 -12.62 9.62 17.31
N GLU A 50 -11.77 9.00 16.48
CA GLU A 50 -12.14 8.56 15.13
C GLU A 50 -13.17 7.41 15.18
N LEU A 51 -12.96 6.44 16.07
CA LEU A 51 -13.88 5.32 16.28
C LEU A 51 -15.26 5.80 16.75
N ASN A 52 -15.29 6.79 17.65
CA ASN A 52 -16.53 7.41 18.12
C ASN A 52 -17.28 8.15 17.00
N GLN A 53 -16.57 8.60 15.96
CA GLN A 53 -17.17 9.18 14.75
C GLN A 53 -17.60 8.12 13.72
N GLY A 54 -17.46 6.83 14.05
CA GLY A 54 -17.85 5.71 13.20
C GLY A 54 -16.89 5.43 12.06
N LYS A 55 -15.63 5.90 12.16
CA LYS A 55 -14.57 5.67 11.18
C LYS A 55 -13.42 4.91 11.83
N ALA A 56 -12.69 4.12 11.04
CA ALA A 56 -11.51 3.43 11.52
C ALA A 56 -10.41 3.49 10.46
N THR A 57 -9.31 4.17 10.75
CA THR A 57 -8.14 4.21 9.88
C THR A 57 -6.94 3.64 10.61
N VAL A 58 -6.40 2.54 10.07
CA VAL A 58 -5.16 1.93 10.57
C VAL A 58 -4.00 2.48 9.75
N MET A 59 -2.89 2.84 10.40
CA MET A 59 -1.71 3.36 9.71
C MET A 59 -0.51 2.42 9.89
N CYS A 60 0.16 2.12 8.79
CA CYS A 60 1.41 1.38 8.76
C CYS A 60 2.55 2.29 8.32
N VAL A 61 3.65 2.24 9.06
CA VAL A 61 4.89 2.96 8.74
C VAL A 61 6.01 1.93 8.63
N ALA A 62 6.65 1.88 7.48
CA ALA A 62 7.83 1.07 7.22
C ALA A 62 9.03 1.99 7.02
N SER A 63 10.07 1.86 7.85
CA SER A 63 11.20 2.78 7.86
C SER A 63 12.53 2.04 7.78
N LYS A 64 13.59 2.73 7.35
CA LYS A 64 14.96 2.20 7.31
C LYS A 64 15.14 1.00 6.35
N GLY A 65 14.35 0.95 5.27
CA GLY A 65 14.47 -0.11 4.26
C GLY A 65 15.40 0.27 3.11
N PHE A 66 16.05 -0.73 2.52
CA PHE A 66 16.83 -0.58 1.29
C PHE A 66 16.85 -1.93 0.54
N PRO A 67 16.75 -1.97 -0.80
CA PRO A 67 16.56 -0.86 -1.76
C PRO A 67 15.12 -0.31 -1.79
N SER A 68 14.77 0.52 -2.78
CA SER A 68 13.49 1.26 -2.83
C SER A 68 12.26 0.46 -3.25
N ASP A 69 12.43 -0.82 -3.60
CA ASP A 69 11.45 -1.70 -4.25
C ASP A 69 10.58 -2.50 -3.26
N TRP A 70 10.67 -2.19 -1.97
CA TRP A 70 9.71 -2.69 -0.98
C TRP A 70 8.29 -2.21 -1.29
N LYS A 71 7.30 -3.06 -1.02
CA LYS A 71 5.88 -2.78 -1.17
C LYS A 71 5.13 -3.13 0.10
N LEU A 72 4.27 -2.22 0.54
CA LEU A 72 3.35 -2.46 1.65
C LEU A 72 2.04 -3.04 1.12
N SER A 73 1.49 -3.98 1.87
CA SER A 73 0.20 -4.61 1.61
C SER A 73 -0.51 -4.91 2.93
N TRP A 74 -1.83 -5.07 2.88
CA TRP A 74 -2.63 -5.30 4.08
C TRP A 74 -3.31 -6.65 4.05
N LYS A 75 -3.50 -7.22 5.24
CA LYS A 75 -4.37 -8.38 5.48
C LYS A 75 -5.30 -8.11 6.64
N VAL A 76 -6.56 -8.51 6.48
CA VAL A 76 -7.58 -8.50 7.54
C VAL A 76 -7.98 -9.95 7.79
N ASP A 77 -7.76 -10.44 9.02
CA ASP A 77 -7.96 -11.83 9.41
C ASP A 77 -7.29 -12.84 8.46
N GLY A 78 -6.07 -12.51 8.02
CA GLY A 78 -5.27 -13.32 7.10
C GLY A 78 -5.61 -13.12 5.62
N ASN A 79 -6.71 -12.44 5.28
CA ASN A 79 -7.14 -12.22 3.89
C ASN A 79 -6.57 -10.92 3.33
N SER A 80 -5.96 -10.97 2.15
CA SER A 80 -5.39 -9.79 1.47
C SER A 80 -6.46 -8.72 1.22
N ARG A 81 -6.13 -7.46 1.56
CA ARG A 81 -7.02 -6.31 1.43
C ARG A 81 -6.37 -5.22 0.57
N SER A 82 -7.10 -4.77 -0.44
CA SER A 82 -6.72 -3.63 -1.32
C SER A 82 -7.75 -2.49 -1.29
N SER A 83 -9.01 -2.77 -0.96
CA SER A 83 -10.05 -1.74 -0.84
C SER A 83 -9.81 -0.87 0.39
N GLY A 84 -9.89 0.45 0.21
CA GLY A 84 -9.63 1.44 1.27
C GLY A 84 -8.14 1.63 1.60
N VAL A 85 -7.23 1.06 0.79
CA VAL A 85 -5.78 1.21 0.99
C VAL A 85 -5.28 2.46 0.28
N ASN A 86 -4.54 3.29 1.01
CA ASN A 86 -3.72 4.36 0.45
C ASN A 86 -2.24 4.07 0.73
N LEU A 87 -1.38 4.30 -0.24
CA LEU A 87 0.05 3.95 -0.20
C LEU A 87 0.88 5.17 -0.57
N SER A 88 1.85 5.52 0.27
CA SER A 88 2.82 6.56 -0.09
C SER A 88 3.88 5.98 -1.03
N PRO A 89 4.48 6.84 -1.89
CA PRO A 89 5.75 6.48 -2.51
C PRO A 89 6.83 6.31 -1.43
N GLY A 90 7.85 5.52 -1.73
CA GLY A 90 9.04 5.40 -0.89
C GLY A 90 9.87 6.68 -0.94
N VAL A 91 10.14 7.26 0.22
CA VAL A 91 10.91 8.50 0.36
C VAL A 91 12.30 8.17 0.90
N LEU A 92 13.34 8.68 0.24
CA LEU A 92 14.72 8.57 0.70
C LEU A 92 14.95 9.57 1.85
N GLN A 93 15.34 9.06 3.00
CA GLN A 93 15.61 9.86 4.19
C GLN A 93 17.09 10.31 4.24
N LYS A 94 17.41 11.19 5.19
CA LYS A 94 18.77 11.75 5.36
C LYS A 94 19.83 10.70 5.72
N ASP A 95 19.40 9.56 6.28
CA ASP A 95 20.25 8.42 6.61
C ASP A 95 20.55 7.53 5.39
N GLY A 96 20.04 7.86 4.20
CA GLY A 96 20.23 7.09 2.98
C GLY A 96 19.33 5.85 2.86
N LEU A 97 18.35 5.70 3.76
CA LEU A 97 17.39 4.61 3.73
C LEU A 97 16.00 5.11 3.34
N TYR A 98 15.18 4.19 2.83
CA TYR A 98 13.82 4.50 2.39
C TYR A 98 12.81 4.29 3.52
N SER A 99 11.75 5.10 3.46
CA SER A 99 10.57 4.98 4.30
C SER A 99 9.29 5.04 3.45
N TRP A 100 8.27 4.32 3.89
CA TRP A 100 6.95 4.23 3.28
C TRP A 100 5.89 4.33 4.36
N SER A 101 4.71 4.83 3.97
CA SER A 101 3.52 4.74 4.80
C SER A 101 2.37 4.16 3.99
N SER A 102 1.44 3.53 4.69
CA SER A 102 0.18 3.10 4.14
C SER A 102 -0.92 3.29 5.16
N SER A 103 -2.12 3.66 4.72
CA SER A 103 -3.30 3.70 5.56
C SER A 103 -4.36 2.75 5.01
N LEU A 104 -5.06 2.06 5.89
CA LEU A 104 -6.21 1.23 5.57
C LEU A 104 -7.44 1.81 6.25
N SER A 105 -8.40 2.27 5.46
CA SER A 105 -9.70 2.74 5.93
C SER A 105 -10.70 1.58 5.98
N LEU A 106 -11.32 1.39 7.13
CA LEU A 106 -12.32 0.38 7.43
C LEU A 106 -13.62 1.04 7.86
N THR A 107 -14.73 0.38 7.56
CA THR A 107 -16.02 0.71 8.19
C THR A 107 -16.01 0.29 9.66
N ASN A 108 -16.87 0.90 10.48
CA ASN A 108 -16.97 0.53 11.89
C ASN A 108 -17.30 -0.96 12.08
N SER A 109 -18.19 -1.51 11.25
CA SER A 109 -18.51 -2.95 11.24
C SER A 109 -17.30 -3.83 10.92
N GLU A 110 -16.48 -3.45 9.93
CA GLU A 110 -15.27 -4.20 9.60
C GLU A 110 -14.28 -4.16 10.76
N TRP A 111 -14.04 -2.99 11.36
CA TRP A 111 -13.15 -2.83 12.52
C TRP A 111 -13.59 -3.66 13.71
N SER A 112 -14.87 -3.60 14.10
CA SER A 112 -15.40 -4.38 15.23
C SER A 112 -15.41 -5.89 14.98
N SER A 113 -15.51 -6.32 13.72
CA SER A 113 -15.50 -7.75 13.35
C SER A 113 -14.10 -8.32 13.19
N ALA A 114 -13.13 -7.49 12.78
CA ALA A 114 -11.76 -7.89 12.54
C ALA A 114 -11.09 -8.26 13.86
N LYS A 115 -10.37 -9.39 13.89
CA LYS A 115 -9.57 -9.80 15.05
C LYS A 115 -8.12 -9.37 14.89
N THR A 116 -7.62 -9.47 13.67
CA THR A 116 -6.21 -9.22 13.34
C THR A 116 -6.09 -8.43 12.06
N ILE A 117 -5.24 -7.41 12.09
CA ILE A 117 -4.88 -6.62 10.90
C ILE A 117 -3.36 -6.65 10.77
N SER A 118 -2.86 -7.08 9.62
CA SER A 118 -1.42 -7.13 9.32
C SER A 118 -1.05 -6.17 8.23
N CYS A 119 0.06 -5.46 8.43
CA CYS A 119 0.78 -4.77 7.37
C CYS A 119 2.02 -5.59 6.99
N ASP A 120 2.11 -5.96 5.73
CA ASP A 120 3.18 -6.79 5.18
C ASP A 120 4.04 -5.94 4.23
N ALA A 121 5.32 -5.79 4.56
CA ALA A 121 6.35 -5.26 3.68
C ALA A 121 7.00 -6.41 2.92
N THR A 122 6.98 -6.36 1.60
CA THR A 122 7.49 -7.42 0.72
C THR A 122 8.48 -6.86 -0.29
N GLN A 123 9.46 -7.69 -0.66
CA GLN A 123 10.45 -7.40 -1.70
C GLN A 123 10.83 -8.71 -2.41
N SER A 124 11.26 -8.64 -3.67
CA SER A 124 11.59 -9.83 -4.47
C SER A 124 12.81 -10.61 -3.98
N SER A 125 13.76 -9.95 -3.31
CA SER A 125 15.05 -10.54 -2.94
C SER A 125 15.26 -10.68 -1.42
N GLN A 126 14.27 -10.32 -0.61
CA GLN A 126 14.33 -10.38 0.84
C GLN A 126 13.07 -11.04 1.42
N ASN A 127 13.20 -11.60 2.62
CA ASN A 127 12.06 -12.16 3.34
C ASN A 127 11.06 -11.06 3.69
N PRO A 128 9.75 -11.37 3.66
CA PRO A 128 8.71 -10.41 4.02
C PRO A 128 8.79 -10.05 5.52
N VAL A 129 8.49 -8.79 5.83
CA VAL A 129 8.38 -8.29 7.20
C VAL A 129 6.93 -7.93 7.46
N SER A 130 6.31 -8.58 8.45
CA SER A 130 4.92 -8.36 8.80
C SER A 130 4.79 -7.83 10.21
N LYS A 131 3.87 -6.90 10.42
CA LYS A 131 3.45 -6.47 11.76
C LYS A 131 1.95 -6.60 11.91
N ILE A 132 1.55 -7.33 12.94
CA ILE A 132 0.16 -7.62 13.26
C ILE A 132 -0.30 -6.69 14.39
N LEU A 133 -1.48 -6.13 14.22
CA LEU A 133 -2.27 -5.43 15.22
C LEU A 133 -3.42 -6.33 15.64
N ASN A 134 -3.51 -6.62 16.93
CA ASN A 134 -4.68 -7.26 17.53
C ASN A 134 -5.70 -6.18 17.90
N THR A 135 -6.87 -6.21 17.28
CA THR A 135 -7.90 -5.19 17.47
C THR A 135 -8.46 -5.21 18.89
N GLN A 136 -8.44 -6.36 19.56
CA GLN A 136 -8.97 -6.53 20.92
C GLN A 136 -8.08 -5.89 22.00
N GLU A 137 -6.79 -5.72 21.72
CA GLU A 137 -5.83 -5.09 22.64
C GLU A 137 -5.87 -3.55 22.55
N CYS A 138 -6.64 -2.99 21.62
CA CYS A 138 -6.73 -1.56 21.37
C CYS A 138 -7.86 -0.86 22.15
N ASP A 139 -8.58 -1.59 23.02
CA ASP A 139 -9.76 -1.13 23.77
C ASP A 139 -9.44 -0.64 25.21
N VAL A 140 -8.26 -0.04 25.44
CA VAL A 140 -7.79 0.40 26.79
C VAL A 140 -7.83 1.90 26.98
#